data_AF-A0A3M8H573-F1
#
_entry.id   AF-A0A3M8H573-F1
#
_cell.length_a   1.000
_cell.length_b   1.000
_cell.length_c   1.000
_cell.angle_alpha   90.00
_cell.angle_beta   90.00
_cell.angle_gamma   90.00
#
_symmetry.space_group_name_H-M   'P 1'
#
loop_
_entity.id
_entity.type
_entity.pdbx_description
1 polymer ?
#
loop_
_entity_poly.entity_id
_entity_poly.type
_entity_poly.pdbx_seq_one_letter_code
_entity_poly.pdbx_strand_id
1 'polypeptide(L)'
;MKKYGVWLILIVLLLCVTYLWVTFSMKDKEDHSEQIEKERINQFFTELNSIYGYIYTSKDGSLQLFLKINQALREGELMGNLYVMERNESAEEAYKETKYELNGITDGRMLEFYTTVDGETVKLEGNFHEDAKSFELSLWMAEMKVLFQAITEEEYTEMNIANQKVE
;
A
#
# COMPACT_ATOMS: atom_id res chain seq x y z
N MET A 1 64.04 31.10 -6.44
CA MET A 1 62.84 30.52 -7.08
C MET A 1 62.40 29.22 -6.39
N LYS A 2 61.92 29.26 -5.13
CA LYS A 2 61.42 28.07 -4.41
C LYS A 2 60.14 28.28 -3.59
N LYS A 3 59.66 29.53 -3.43
CA LYS A 3 58.53 29.85 -2.53
C LYS A 3 57.14 29.56 -3.13
N TYR A 4 56.99 29.59 -4.46
CA TYR A 4 55.70 29.36 -5.12
C TYR A 4 55.27 27.88 -5.16
N GLY A 5 56.22 26.94 -5.14
CA GLY A 5 55.91 25.51 -5.17
C GLY A 5 55.25 25.01 -3.88
N VAL A 6 55.64 25.54 -2.72
CA VAL A 6 55.08 25.15 -1.42
C VAL A 6 53.62 25.60 -1.30
N TRP A 7 53.30 26.78 -1.82
CA TRP A 7 51.95 27.34 -1.74
C TRP A 7 50.95 26.58 -2.64
N LEU A 8 51.40 26.14 -3.82
CA LEU A 8 50.61 25.33 -4.74
C LEU A 8 50.28 23.95 -4.16
N ILE A 9 51.23 23.31 -3.48
CA ILE A 9 51.02 22.03 -2.79
C ILE A 9 49.98 22.17 -1.67
N LEU A 10 50.03 23.27 -0.91
CA LEU A 10 49.07 23.57 0.15
C LEU A 10 47.65 23.73 -0.40
N ILE A 11 47.47 24.42 -1.53
CA ILE A 11 46.17 24.60 -2.18
C ILE A 11 45.61 23.26 -2.66
N VAL A 12 46.43 22.42 -3.29
CA VAL A 12 46.01 21.09 -3.76
C VAL A 12 45.59 20.21 -2.58
N LEU A 13 46.35 20.22 -1.47
CA LEU A 13 45.99 19.49 -0.26
C LEU A 13 44.66 19.98 0.33
N LEU A 14 44.43 21.29 0.38
CA LEU A 14 43.21 21.87 0.93
C LEU A 14 41.99 21.51 0.06
N LEU A 15 42.14 21.55 -1.26
CA LEU A 15 41.11 21.09 -2.19
C LEU A 15 40.82 19.58 -2.04
N CYS A 16 41.85 18.73 -1.92
CA CYS A 16 41.67 17.31 -1.67
C CYS A 16 40.93 17.02 -0.36
N VAL A 17 41.26 17.73 0.73
CA VAL A 17 40.57 17.57 2.02
C VAL A 17 39.11 18.00 1.91
N THR A 18 38.82 19.14 1.27
CA THR A 18 37.42 19.58 1.08
C THR A 18 36.63 18.62 0.19
N TYR A 19 37.25 18.07 -0.85
CA TYR A 19 36.62 17.08 -1.72
C TYR A 19 36.28 15.80 -0.95
N LEU A 20 37.24 15.26 -0.19
CA LEU A 20 37.02 14.08 0.65
C LEU A 20 35.91 14.30 1.69
N TRP A 21 35.87 15.47 2.32
CA TRP A 21 34.85 15.80 3.31
C TRP A 21 33.44 15.90 2.70
N VAL A 22 33.33 16.46 1.49
CA VAL A 22 32.05 16.52 0.74
C VAL A 22 31.59 15.11 0.37
N THR A 23 32.47 14.26 -0.18
CA THR A 23 32.09 12.89 -0.56
C THR A 23 31.67 12.05 0.63
N PHE A 24 32.36 12.19 1.77
CA PHE A 24 32.03 11.49 3.00
C PHE A 24 30.67 11.95 3.56
N SER A 25 30.43 13.26 3.58
CA SER A 25 29.14 13.84 4.03
C SER A 25 27.96 13.44 3.15
N MET A 26 28.17 13.24 1.85
CA MET A 26 27.13 12.74 0.93
C MET A 26 26.84 11.26 1.19
N LYS A 27 27.89 10.45 1.35
CA LYS A 27 27.80 9.02 1.65
C LYS A 27 27.04 8.74 2.95
N ASP A 28 27.36 9.44 4.03
CA ASP A 28 26.67 9.29 5.33
C ASP A 28 25.18 9.64 5.24
N LYS A 29 24.82 10.68 4.46
CA LYS A 29 23.43 11.08 4.27
C LYS A 29 22.63 10.07 3.46
N GLU A 30 23.25 9.51 2.43
CA GLU A 30 22.67 8.46 1.59
C GLU A 30 22.44 7.20 2.41
N ASP A 31 23.47 6.69 3.10
CA ASP A 31 23.39 5.48 3.92
C ASP A 31 22.34 5.62 5.05
N HIS A 32 22.22 6.81 5.66
CA HIS A 32 21.19 7.07 6.66
C HIS A 32 19.78 7.13 6.07
N SER A 33 19.61 7.75 4.90
CA SER A 33 18.32 7.80 4.19
C SER A 33 17.87 6.41 3.74
N GLU A 34 18.79 5.58 3.25
CA GLU A 34 18.51 4.19 2.87
C GLU A 34 18.05 3.36 4.06
N GLN A 35 18.68 3.54 5.23
CA GLN A 35 18.29 2.85 6.46
C GLN A 35 16.87 3.24 6.90
N ILE A 36 16.55 4.53 6.90
CA ILE A 36 15.22 5.04 7.26
C ILE A 36 14.15 4.46 6.33
N GLU A 37 14.40 4.47 5.02
CA GLU A 37 13.41 3.96 4.05
C GLU A 37 13.22 2.45 4.19
N LYS A 38 14.30 1.70 4.45
CA LYS A 38 14.23 0.27 4.71
C LYS A 38 13.45 -0.04 5.98
N GLU A 39 13.65 0.73 7.05
CA GLU A 39 12.89 0.59 8.29
C GLU A 39 11.40 0.88 8.06
N ARG A 40 11.08 1.97 7.33
CA ARG A 40 9.70 2.32 6.96
C ARG A 40 9.01 1.21 6.18
N ILE A 41 9.66 0.68 5.13
CA ILE A 41 9.11 -0.41 4.31
C ILE A 41 8.92 -1.68 5.16
N ASN A 42 9.89 -2.00 6.02
CA ASN A 42 9.77 -3.15 6.92
C ASN A 42 8.58 -3.01 7.88
N GLN A 43 8.39 -1.83 8.46
CA GLN A 43 7.27 -1.55 9.32
C GLN A 43 5.95 -1.68 8.55
N PHE A 44 5.84 -1.04 7.38
CA PHE A 44 4.66 -1.13 6.52
C PHE A 44 4.28 -2.59 6.22
N PHE A 45 5.21 -3.43 5.76
CA PHE A 45 4.90 -4.84 5.47
C PHE A 45 4.63 -5.67 6.74
N THR A 46 5.16 -5.27 7.90
CA THR A 46 4.84 -5.93 9.17
C THR A 46 3.38 -5.65 9.55
N GLU A 47 2.95 -4.39 9.42
CA GLU A 47 1.57 -3.98 9.68
C GLU A 47 0.61 -4.59 8.66
N LEU A 48 0.93 -4.49 7.36
CA LEU A 48 0.13 -5.07 6.29
C LEU A 48 -0.15 -6.57 6.48
N ASN A 49 0.87 -7.34 6.86
CA ASN A 49 0.74 -8.79 7.09
C ASN A 49 -0.04 -9.14 8.36
N SER A 50 -0.23 -8.20 9.28
CA SER A 50 -1.04 -8.39 10.49
C SER A 50 -2.53 -8.13 10.26
N ILE A 51 -2.88 -7.47 9.16
CA ILE A 51 -4.27 -7.13 8.82
C ILE A 51 -4.96 -8.34 8.20
N TYR A 52 -6.15 -8.68 8.71
CA TYR A 52 -6.92 -9.81 8.21
C TYR A 52 -7.52 -9.54 6.83
N GLY A 53 -7.99 -8.32 6.63
CA GLY A 53 -8.54 -7.81 5.39
C GLY A 53 -9.04 -6.39 5.57
N TYR A 54 -9.69 -5.87 4.55
CA TYR A 54 -10.18 -4.50 4.51
C TYR A 54 -11.63 -4.45 4.09
N ILE A 55 -12.36 -3.50 4.64
CA ILE A 55 -13.79 -3.40 4.37
C ILE A 55 -14.23 -1.98 4.03
N TYR A 56 -15.25 -1.93 3.19
CA TYR A 56 -16.05 -0.75 2.91
C TYR A 56 -17.53 -1.17 2.92
N THR A 57 -18.37 -0.33 3.52
CA THR A 57 -19.82 -0.48 3.48
C THR A 57 -20.43 0.84 3.05
N SER A 58 -21.32 0.81 2.06
CA SER A 58 -22.07 2.00 1.63
C SER A 58 -22.98 2.50 2.76
N LYS A 59 -23.34 3.79 2.73
CA LYS A 59 -24.12 4.42 3.82
C LYS A 59 -25.49 3.78 4.06
N ASP A 60 -26.09 3.24 3.01
CA ASP A 60 -27.37 2.54 3.00
C ASP A 60 -27.22 1.01 3.20
N GLY A 61 -25.99 0.50 3.26
CA GLY A 61 -25.67 -0.92 3.38
C GLY A 61 -26.12 -1.76 2.18
N SER A 62 -26.39 -1.14 1.03
CA SER A 62 -26.73 -1.85 -0.21
C SER A 62 -25.51 -2.52 -0.85
N LEU A 63 -24.31 -1.98 -0.60
CA LEU A 63 -23.04 -2.48 -1.10
C LEU A 63 -22.06 -2.65 0.05
N GLN A 64 -21.47 -3.84 0.13
CA GLN A 64 -20.34 -4.12 0.99
C GLN A 64 -19.20 -4.71 0.17
N LEU A 65 -18.00 -4.23 0.42
CA LEU A 65 -16.79 -4.64 -0.25
C LEU A 65 -15.81 -5.16 0.78
N PHE A 66 -15.30 -6.37 0.57
CA PHE A 66 -14.25 -6.94 1.41
C PHE A 66 -13.05 -7.29 0.55
N LEU A 67 -11.90 -6.69 0.84
CA LEU A 67 -10.65 -6.93 0.14
C LEU A 67 -9.70 -7.69 1.07
N LYS A 68 -9.28 -8.87 0.64
CA LYS A 68 -8.31 -9.69 1.36
C LYS A 68 -7.01 -9.80 0.57
N ILE A 69 -5.92 -9.33 1.16
CA ILE A 69 -4.58 -9.53 0.61
C ILE A 69 -4.11 -10.90 1.12
N ASN A 70 -3.95 -11.86 0.20
CA ASN A 70 -3.53 -13.21 0.53
C ASN A 70 -2.01 -13.32 0.60
N GLN A 71 -1.31 -12.52 -0.20
CA GLN A 71 0.14 -12.52 -0.29
C GLN A 71 0.65 -11.11 -0.58
N ALA A 72 1.71 -10.72 0.13
CA ALA A 72 2.42 -9.47 -0.09
C ALA A 72 3.93 -9.75 -0.09
N LEU A 73 4.57 -9.58 -1.25
CA LEU A 73 6.02 -9.70 -1.41
C LEU A 73 6.68 -8.37 -1.10
N ARG A 74 7.86 -8.41 -0.48
CA ARG A 74 8.61 -7.21 -0.08
C ARG A 74 9.10 -6.39 -1.27
N GLU A 75 9.22 -7.06 -2.42
CA GLU A 75 9.54 -6.49 -3.71
C GLU A 75 8.39 -5.63 -4.28
N GLY A 76 7.23 -5.62 -3.62
CA GLY A 76 6.09 -4.75 -3.92
C GLY A 76 4.90 -5.47 -4.54
N GLU A 77 5.01 -6.76 -4.86
CA GLU A 77 3.91 -7.51 -5.48
C GLU A 77 2.85 -7.91 -4.44
N LEU A 78 1.57 -7.80 -4.81
CA LEU A 78 0.42 -8.16 -3.99
C LEU A 78 -0.48 -9.15 -4.74
N MET A 79 -1.04 -10.11 -4.02
CA MET A 79 -2.12 -10.95 -4.52
C MET A 79 -3.26 -10.94 -3.52
N GLY A 80 -4.49 -10.85 -4.02
CA GLY A 80 -5.65 -10.73 -3.17
C GLY A 80 -6.96 -11.14 -3.84
N ASN A 81 -8.05 -10.99 -3.10
CA ASN A 81 -9.40 -11.16 -3.59
C ASN A 81 -10.22 -9.95 -3.17
N LEU A 82 -11.07 -9.45 -4.07
CA LEU A 82 -12.15 -8.52 -3.76
C LEU A 82 -13.48 -9.26 -3.80
N TYR A 83 -14.19 -9.25 -2.68
CA TYR A 83 -15.53 -9.76 -2.52
C TYR A 83 -16.51 -8.58 -2.57
N VAL A 84 -17.43 -8.63 -3.53
CA VAL A 84 -18.46 -7.62 -3.75
C VAL A 84 -19.78 -8.23 -3.33
N MET A 85 -20.39 -7.68 -2.29
CA MET A 85 -21.64 -8.14 -1.71
C MET A 85 -22.70 -7.07 -1.96
N GLU A 86 -23.64 -7.36 -2.86
CA GLU A 86 -24.73 -6.46 -3.23
C GLU A 86 -26.04 -7.00 -2.68
N ARG A 87 -26.84 -6.15 -2.01
CA ARG A 87 -28.16 -6.53 -1.51
C ARG A 87 -29.09 -6.77 -2.70
N ASN A 88 -29.74 -7.94 -2.73
CA ASN A 88 -30.73 -8.25 -3.75
C ASN A 88 -32.03 -7.50 -3.46
N GLU A 89 -32.52 -6.69 -4.41
CA GLU A 89 -33.80 -5.98 -4.27
C GLU A 89 -35.02 -6.91 -4.38
N SER A 90 -34.86 -8.10 -4.97
CA SER A 90 -35.96 -9.03 -5.27
C SER A 90 -36.22 -10.09 -4.19
N ALA A 91 -35.28 -10.28 -3.28
CA ALA A 91 -35.43 -11.13 -2.11
C ALA A 91 -35.07 -10.25 -0.93
N GLU A 92 -36.07 -9.87 -0.12
CA GLU A 92 -35.83 -9.22 1.17
C GLU A 92 -34.72 -10.02 1.86
N GLU A 93 -33.55 -9.41 2.01
CA GLU A 93 -32.46 -9.81 2.92
C GLU A 93 -31.31 -10.71 2.37
N ALA A 94 -31.30 -11.12 1.09
CA ALA A 94 -30.17 -11.90 0.54
C ALA A 94 -29.10 -11.03 -0.16
N TYR A 95 -27.81 -11.16 0.23
CA TYR A 95 -26.69 -10.58 -0.52
C TYR A 95 -26.25 -11.52 -1.66
N LYS A 96 -25.98 -10.95 -2.83
CA LYS A 96 -25.26 -11.62 -3.91
C LYS A 96 -23.78 -11.33 -3.77
N GLU A 97 -22.99 -12.38 -3.57
CA GLU A 97 -21.52 -12.28 -3.54
C GLU A 97 -20.93 -12.52 -4.93
N THR A 98 -20.00 -11.64 -5.34
CA THR A 98 -19.14 -11.83 -6.51
C THR A 98 -17.69 -11.68 -6.09
N LYS A 99 -16.83 -12.60 -6.54
CA LYS A 99 -15.41 -12.63 -6.21
C LYS A 99 -14.57 -12.23 -7.42
N TYR A 100 -13.62 -11.32 -7.20
CA TYR A 100 -12.62 -10.89 -8.18
C TYR A 100 -11.23 -11.20 -7.67
N GLU A 101 -10.42 -11.86 -8.48
CA GLU A 101 -9.00 -12.09 -8.17
C GLU A 101 -8.21 -10.81 -8.48
N LEU A 102 -7.31 -10.44 -7.57
CA LEU A 102 -6.51 -9.23 -7.68
C LEU A 102 -5.02 -9.59 -7.78
N ASN A 103 -4.35 -9.02 -8.77
CA ASN A 103 -2.89 -8.96 -8.85
C ASN A 103 -2.47 -7.51 -8.73
N GLY A 104 -1.56 -7.17 -7.84
CA GLY A 104 -1.26 -5.78 -7.53
C GLY A 104 0.20 -5.48 -7.26
N ILE A 105 0.47 -4.18 -7.13
CA ILE A 105 1.79 -3.64 -6.79
C ILE A 105 1.66 -2.51 -5.77
N THR A 106 2.67 -2.34 -4.93
CA THR A 106 2.79 -1.27 -3.93
C THR A 106 4.25 -0.90 -3.65
N ASP A 107 4.51 0.36 -3.33
CA ASP A 107 5.76 0.87 -2.74
C ASP A 107 5.62 1.17 -1.22
N GLY A 108 4.51 0.72 -0.63
CA GLY A 108 4.12 1.04 0.74
C GLY A 108 3.47 2.42 0.90
N ARG A 109 3.16 3.12 -0.20
CA ARG A 109 2.37 4.36 -0.21
C ARG A 109 1.29 4.29 -1.28
N MET A 110 1.64 3.96 -2.52
CA MET A 110 0.67 3.70 -3.59
C MET A 110 0.20 2.26 -3.54
N LEU A 111 -0.97 2.04 -4.14
CA LEU A 111 -1.55 0.72 -4.33
C LEU A 111 -2.16 0.66 -5.73
N GLU A 112 -1.79 -0.36 -6.49
CA GLU A 112 -2.47 -0.72 -7.73
C GLU A 112 -2.91 -2.16 -7.68
N PHE A 113 -4.15 -2.43 -8.10
CA PHE A 113 -4.64 -3.78 -8.35
C PHE A 113 -5.16 -3.89 -9.78
N TYR A 114 -5.02 -5.08 -10.35
CA TYR A 114 -5.49 -5.45 -11.66
C TYR A 114 -6.41 -6.65 -11.50
N THR A 115 -7.58 -6.57 -12.13
CA THR A 115 -8.56 -7.65 -12.15
C THR A 115 -9.24 -7.74 -13.50
N THR A 116 -10.08 -8.77 -13.70
CA THR A 116 -10.84 -8.96 -14.94
C THR A 116 -12.32 -8.80 -14.65
N VAL A 117 -12.97 -7.87 -15.34
CA VAL A 117 -14.40 -7.59 -15.26
C VAL A 117 -14.97 -7.73 -16.66
N ASP A 118 -15.98 -8.59 -16.83
CA ASP A 118 -16.63 -8.83 -18.13
C ASP A 118 -15.64 -9.17 -19.28
N GLY A 119 -14.52 -9.82 -18.95
CA GLY A 119 -13.47 -10.21 -19.90
C GLY A 119 -12.44 -9.12 -20.20
N GLU A 120 -12.57 -7.94 -19.61
CA GLU A 120 -11.62 -6.83 -19.75
C GLU A 120 -10.77 -6.64 -18.50
N THR A 121 -9.49 -6.34 -18.68
CA THR A 121 -8.60 -6.01 -17.55
C THR A 121 -8.88 -4.60 -17.06
N VAL A 122 -9.13 -4.47 -15.76
CA VAL A 122 -9.40 -3.20 -15.10
C VAL A 122 -8.34 -2.92 -14.05
N LYS A 123 -7.85 -1.67 -14.05
CA LYS A 123 -6.91 -1.15 -13.04
C LYS A 123 -7.68 -0.44 -11.94
N LEU A 124 -7.33 -0.76 -10.70
CA LEU A 124 -7.77 -0.13 -9.47
C LEU A 124 -6.58 0.61 -8.88
N GLU A 125 -6.71 1.91 -8.59
CA GLU A 125 -5.58 2.73 -8.11
C GLU A 125 -5.94 3.48 -6.83
N GLY A 126 -4.99 3.51 -5.91
CA GLY A 126 -5.18 3.93 -4.53
C GLY A 126 -3.92 4.34 -3.81
N ASN A 127 -4.08 4.77 -2.55
CA ASN A 127 -2.97 5.06 -1.65
C ASN A 127 -3.27 4.55 -0.26
N PHE A 128 -2.27 3.96 0.40
CA PHE A 128 -2.32 3.62 1.81
C PHE A 128 -2.24 4.86 2.68
N HIS A 129 -2.91 4.76 3.83
CA HIS A 129 -2.89 5.72 4.91
C HIS A 129 -2.55 5.00 6.21
N GLU A 130 -1.97 5.73 7.16
CA GLU A 130 -1.75 5.26 8.53
C GLU A 130 -1.07 3.88 8.61
N ASP A 131 0.07 3.73 7.93
CA ASP A 131 0.89 2.51 7.95
C ASP A 131 0.12 1.24 7.53
N ALA A 132 -0.69 1.37 6.47
CA ALA A 132 -1.55 0.34 5.89
C ALA A 132 -2.88 0.09 6.62
N LYS A 133 -3.26 0.83 7.66
CA LYS A 133 -4.55 0.63 8.35
C LYS A 133 -5.76 0.99 7.49
N SER A 134 -5.58 1.82 6.47
CA SER A 134 -6.62 2.12 5.51
C SER A 134 -6.04 2.47 4.15
N PHE A 135 -6.88 2.46 3.12
CA PHE A 135 -6.52 3.00 1.81
C PHE A 135 -7.75 3.46 1.04
N GLU A 136 -7.57 4.47 0.20
CA GLU A 136 -8.56 4.80 -0.82
C GLU A 136 -8.31 3.97 -2.07
N LEU A 137 -9.36 3.43 -2.70
CA LEU A 137 -9.24 2.70 -3.96
C LEU A 137 -10.30 3.18 -4.96
N SER A 138 -9.87 3.45 -6.19
CA SER A 138 -10.77 3.77 -7.30
C SER A 138 -11.29 2.46 -7.89
N LEU A 139 -12.61 2.22 -7.82
CA LEU A 139 -13.25 1.01 -8.35
C LEU A 139 -14.01 1.32 -9.63
N TRP A 140 -14.11 0.35 -10.55
CA TRP A 140 -14.88 0.53 -11.80
C TRP A 140 -16.39 0.70 -11.58
N MET A 141 -16.90 0.15 -10.48
CA MET A 141 -18.32 0.21 -10.10
C MET A 141 -18.67 1.49 -9.33
N ALA A 142 -17.68 2.31 -8.96
CA ALA A 142 -17.90 3.50 -8.14
C ALA A 142 -17.39 4.74 -8.88
N GLU A 143 -18.21 5.79 -8.96
CA GLU A 143 -17.81 7.07 -9.54
C GLU A 143 -16.73 7.78 -8.71
N MET A 144 -16.52 7.36 -7.46
CA MET A 144 -15.56 7.94 -6.52
C MET A 144 -14.68 6.87 -5.89
N LYS A 145 -13.53 7.32 -5.35
CA LYS A 145 -12.68 6.48 -4.50
C LYS A 145 -13.43 6.07 -3.25
N VAL A 146 -13.35 4.78 -2.91
CA VAL A 146 -13.90 4.26 -1.66
C VAL A 146 -12.78 4.09 -0.65
N LEU A 147 -13.05 4.42 0.61
CA LEU A 147 -12.11 4.27 1.70
C LEU A 147 -12.30 2.90 2.37
N PHE A 148 -11.30 2.05 2.21
CA PHE A 148 -11.20 0.74 2.84
C PHE A 148 -10.54 0.88 4.22
N GLN A 149 -11.14 0.25 5.23
CA GLN A 149 -10.62 0.19 6.60
C GLN A 149 -10.16 -1.21 6.94
N ALA A 150 -8.99 -1.35 7.56
CA ALA A 150 -8.50 -2.62 8.05
C ALA A 150 -9.43 -3.19 9.12
N ILE A 151 -9.61 -4.50 9.09
CA ILE A 151 -10.38 -5.24 10.09
C ILE A 151 -9.58 -6.44 10.59
N THR A 152 -9.96 -6.90 11.77
CA THR A 152 -9.53 -8.16 12.38
C THR A 152 -10.41 -9.32 11.93
N GLU A 153 -9.93 -10.55 12.18
CA GLU A 153 -10.72 -11.76 11.90
C GLU A 153 -12.00 -11.85 12.75
N GLU A 154 -11.96 -11.33 13.98
CA GLU A 154 -13.10 -11.29 14.89
C GLU A 154 -14.18 -10.36 14.33
N GLU A 155 -13.82 -9.13 13.96
CA GLU A 155 -14.73 -8.17 13.32
C GLU A 155 -15.34 -8.73 12.03
N TYR A 156 -14.52 -9.38 11.18
CA TYR A 156 -15.04 -10.03 9.97
C TYR A 156 -16.07 -11.12 10.29
N THR A 157 -15.80 -11.94 11.30
CA THR A 157 -16.69 -13.04 11.71
C THR A 157 -18.02 -12.50 12.23
N GLU A 158 -18.00 -11.46 13.07
CA GLU A 158 -19.21 -10.79 13.55
C GLU A 158 -20.05 -10.21 12.41
N MET A 159 -19.41 -9.55 11.45
CA MET A 159 -20.09 -9.00 10.27
C MET A 159 -20.68 -10.09 9.39
N ASN A 160 -19.94 -11.16 9.12
CA ASN A 160 -20.43 -12.26 8.30
C ASN A 160 -21.61 -12.98 8.98
N ILE A 161 -21.55 -13.18 10.30
CA ILE A 161 -22.67 -13.71 11.08
C ILE A 161 -23.88 -12.76 11.01
N ALA A 162 -23.68 -11.44 11.11
CA ALA A 162 -24.77 -10.48 10.98
C ALA A 162 -25.42 -10.52 9.59
N ASN A 163 -24.62 -10.69 8.54
CA ASN A 163 -25.10 -10.81 7.16
C ASN A 163 -25.80 -12.15 6.87
N GLN A 164 -25.49 -13.21 7.63
CA GLN A 164 -26.13 -14.53 7.52
C GLN A 164 -27.32 -14.72 8.47
N LYS A 165 -27.47 -13.90 9.53
CA LYS A 165 -28.56 -13.98 10.52
C LYS A 165 -29.84 -13.26 10.09
N VAL A 166 -29.90 -12.76 8.87
CA VAL A 166 -31.10 -12.14 8.31
C VAL A 166 -31.91 -13.16 7.49
N GLU A 167 -32.14 -14.34 8.11
CA GLU A 167 -33.04 -15.42 7.65
C GLU A 167 -34.24 -15.57 8.62
#